data_AF-A0A7W1A156-F1
#
_entry.id   AF-A0A7W1A156-F1
#
_cell.length_a   1.000
_cell.length_b   1.000
_cell.length_c   1.000
_cell.angle_alpha   90.00
_cell.angle_beta   90.00
_cell.angle_gamma   90.00
#
_symmetry.space_group_name_H-M   'P 1'
#
loop_
_entity.id
_entity.type
_entity.pdbx_description
1 polymer ?
#
loop_
_entity_poly.entity_id
_entity_poly.type
_entity_poly.pdbx_seq_one_letter_code
_entity_poly.pdbx_strand_id
1 'polypeptide(L)'
;MTTAVTGCARANGELLDEPAPDAAGVDARPIDAAPDAAEPPDAPSPDAGCAISAGLSPVIDGVADLEDYPSAQRLTPGAMLGADAIAIAWDASKLYITATSVAFESDYKPLHVYIESATAFTAAAPAPGKEYSGLVPMLPFAPTHLIAARRTNGVDMYNSVYLPASTWTTRGDSLAPGTHVFSSTDHRTLSVAVPWTALGGCPTAVRLAVHVVHGVSANEWKVLVPSTHTPWQAPGGGYYEVDLTAAPAVTGWTLR
;
A
#
# COMPACT_ATOMS: atom_id res chain seq x y z
N MET A 1 16.73 -48.28 -9.95
CA MET A 1 17.54 -47.05 -10.09
C MET A 1 17.01 -46.07 -9.05
N THR A 2 17.79 -45.87 -8.00
CA THR A 2 17.40 -45.18 -6.77
C THR A 2 18.31 -43.97 -6.66
N THR A 3 17.79 -42.78 -6.96
CA THR A 3 18.56 -41.53 -6.93
C THR A 3 18.40 -40.90 -5.54
N ALA A 4 19.46 -40.99 -4.74
CA ALA A 4 19.54 -40.35 -3.43
C ALA A 4 19.74 -38.84 -3.61
N VAL A 5 18.94 -38.04 -2.88
CA VAL A 5 19.09 -36.59 -2.77
C VAL A 5 19.96 -36.29 -1.56
N THR A 6 21.19 -35.84 -1.82
CA THR A 6 22.12 -35.38 -0.79
C THR A 6 21.78 -33.94 -0.40
N GLY A 7 21.37 -33.74 0.86
CA GLY A 7 21.16 -32.41 1.44
C GLY A 7 22.48 -31.70 1.73
N CYS A 8 22.54 -30.41 1.43
CA CYS A 8 23.59 -29.52 1.92
C CYS A 8 23.09 -28.80 3.18
N ALA A 9 23.90 -28.92 4.24
CA ALA A 9 23.70 -28.37 5.56
C ALA A 9 23.82 -26.85 5.60
N ARG A 10 23.01 -26.23 6.46
CA ARG A 10 23.11 -24.81 6.87
C ARG A 10 24.35 -24.63 7.74
N ALA A 11 25.21 -23.68 7.37
CA ALA A 11 26.30 -23.21 8.22
C ALA A 11 25.76 -22.17 9.21
N ASN A 12 25.93 -22.47 10.50
CA ASN A 12 25.84 -21.50 11.58
C ASN A 12 27.12 -20.66 11.56
N GLY A 13 26.99 -19.35 11.28
CA GLY A 13 28.07 -18.36 11.37
C GLY A 13 27.88 -17.52 12.61
N GLU A 14 28.93 -17.49 13.43
CA GLU A 14 29.04 -16.87 14.75
C GLU A 14 28.82 -15.35 14.74
N LEU A 15 28.23 -14.88 15.86
CA LEU A 15 28.19 -13.48 16.26
C LEU A 15 29.61 -13.02 16.60
N LEU A 16 30.17 -12.12 15.78
CA LEU A 16 31.35 -11.33 16.14
C LEU A 16 30.87 -9.94 16.57
N ASP A 17 31.08 -9.65 17.86
CA ASP A 17 30.99 -8.31 18.45
C ASP A 17 32.04 -7.39 17.80
N GLU A 18 31.58 -6.36 17.07
CA GLU A 18 32.44 -5.25 16.67
C GLU A 18 32.36 -4.10 17.70
N PRO A 19 33.50 -3.55 18.16
CA PRO A 19 33.51 -2.41 19.06
C PRO A 19 33.09 -1.12 18.35
N ALA A 20 32.18 -0.37 18.99
CA ALA A 20 31.70 0.92 18.53
C ALA A 20 32.83 1.97 18.46
N PRO A 21 32.84 2.86 17.46
CA PRO A 21 33.77 3.99 17.42
C PRO A 21 33.35 5.11 18.38
N ASP A 22 34.34 5.61 19.14
CA ASP A 22 34.26 6.74 20.08
C ASP A 22 33.70 8.01 19.42
N ALA A 23 32.61 8.54 20.00
CA ALA A 23 32.08 9.84 19.65
C ALA A 23 32.92 10.96 20.30
N ALA A 24 33.80 11.57 19.51
CA ALA A 24 34.48 12.81 19.88
C ALA A 24 33.45 13.95 20.03
N GLY A 25 33.51 14.65 21.17
CA GLY A 25 32.62 15.76 21.51
C GLY A 25 32.72 16.92 20.52
N VAL A 26 31.57 17.33 19.98
CA VAL A 26 31.45 18.52 19.13
C VAL A 26 31.19 19.73 20.02
N ASP A 27 32.09 20.70 19.89
CA ASP A 27 32.11 22.00 20.56
C ASP A 27 30.89 22.85 20.19
N ALA A 28 30.05 23.17 21.18
CA ALA A 28 28.83 23.95 21.00
C ALA A 28 29.16 25.45 20.97
N ARG A 29 29.18 26.05 19.78
CA ARG A 29 29.14 27.51 19.62
C ARG A 29 27.69 27.98 19.46
N PRO A 30 27.29 29.09 20.12
CA PRO A 30 25.95 29.64 19.98
C PRO A 30 25.77 30.23 18.58
N ILE A 31 24.72 29.78 17.88
CA ILE A 31 24.23 30.38 16.64
C ILE A 31 23.27 31.50 17.04
N ASP A 32 23.61 32.73 16.69
CA ASP A 32 22.72 33.89 16.82
C ASP A 32 21.46 33.68 15.97
N ALA A 33 20.30 33.76 16.62
CA ALA A 33 19.00 33.73 15.97
C ALA A 33 18.79 35.03 15.18
N ALA A 34 18.80 34.92 13.84
CA ALA A 34 18.28 35.97 12.99
C ALA A 34 16.73 36.02 13.11
N PRO A 35 16.11 37.21 13.10
CA PRO A 35 14.66 37.33 13.18
C PRO A 35 13.99 36.74 11.93
N ASP A 36 12.87 36.05 12.17
CA ASP A 36 12.06 35.37 11.17
C ASP A 36 11.71 36.29 9.99
N ALA A 37 12.08 35.84 8.79
CA ALA A 37 11.60 36.44 7.56
C ALA A 37 10.08 36.26 7.49
N ALA A 38 9.38 37.33 7.12
CA ALA A 38 7.94 37.35 6.95
C ALA A 38 7.43 36.13 6.17
N GLU A 39 6.41 35.48 6.73
CA GLU A 39 5.74 34.32 6.14
C GLU A 39 5.25 34.70 4.73
N PRO A 40 5.67 33.97 3.68
CA PRO A 40 5.18 34.22 2.33
C PRO A 40 3.66 34.02 2.30
N PRO A 41 2.93 34.77 1.46
CA PRO A 41 1.48 34.60 1.35
C PRO A 41 1.13 33.15 1.02
N ASP A 42 0.07 32.64 1.66
CA ASP A 42 -0.45 31.29 1.49
C ASP A 42 -0.44 30.89 0.01
N ALA A 43 0.33 29.85 -0.32
CA ALA A 43 0.26 29.24 -1.64
C ALA A 43 -1.21 28.82 -1.89
N PRO A 44 -1.77 29.06 -3.09
CA PRO A 44 -3.11 28.60 -3.40
C PRO A 44 -3.21 27.10 -3.12
N SER A 45 -4.30 26.69 -2.46
CA SER A 45 -4.54 25.27 -2.18
C SER A 45 -4.39 24.47 -3.48
N PRO A 46 -3.55 23.41 -3.48
CA PRO A 46 -3.33 22.58 -4.67
C PRO A 46 -4.63 21.91 -5.19
N ASP A 47 -5.71 21.97 -4.41
CA ASP A 47 -6.98 21.30 -4.68
C ASP A 47 -7.98 22.15 -5.49
N ALA A 48 -7.65 23.41 -5.81
CA ALA A 48 -8.50 24.29 -6.63
C ALA A 48 -8.51 23.84 -8.10
N GLY A 49 -9.15 22.70 -8.39
CA GLY A 49 -9.30 22.16 -9.74
C GLY A 49 -9.43 20.63 -9.83
N CYS A 50 -9.34 19.89 -8.72
CA CYS A 50 -9.49 18.44 -8.79
C CYS A 50 -10.96 18.04 -8.95
N ALA A 51 -11.27 17.24 -9.97
CA ALA A 51 -12.64 16.80 -10.27
C ALA A 51 -13.19 15.74 -9.29
N ILE A 52 -12.36 15.28 -8.35
CA ILE A 52 -12.79 14.42 -7.25
C ILE A 52 -13.51 15.30 -6.23
N SER A 53 -14.81 15.56 -6.45
CA SER A 53 -15.59 16.49 -5.62
C SER A 53 -16.58 15.80 -4.68
N ALA A 54 -16.88 14.53 -4.92
CA ALA A 54 -17.74 13.70 -4.08
C ALA A 54 -16.88 12.65 -3.38
N GLY A 55 -17.00 12.53 -2.06
CA GLY A 55 -16.13 11.63 -1.32
C GLY A 55 -16.56 11.41 0.13
N LEU A 56 -15.83 10.51 0.76
CA LEU A 56 -15.93 10.10 2.14
C LEU A 56 -14.53 10.11 2.74
N SER A 57 -14.36 10.86 3.83
CA SER A 57 -13.14 10.89 4.63
C SER A 57 -13.38 10.06 5.90
N PRO A 58 -13.11 8.74 5.90
CA PRO A 58 -13.15 7.96 7.13
C PRO A 58 -12.11 8.51 8.10
N VAL A 59 -12.41 8.47 9.40
CA VAL A 59 -11.38 8.67 10.43
C VAL A 59 -10.52 7.41 10.38
N ILE A 60 -9.22 7.57 10.16
CA ILE A 60 -8.27 6.46 10.28
C ILE A 60 -7.21 6.85 11.30
N ASP A 61 -7.13 6.09 12.37
CA ASP A 61 -6.21 6.33 13.49
C ASP A 61 -5.64 5.03 14.09
N GLY A 62 -6.02 3.88 13.53
CA GLY A 62 -5.66 2.55 14.00
C GLY A 62 -6.66 1.97 14.99
N VAL A 63 -7.75 2.67 15.33
CA VAL A 63 -8.74 2.21 16.30
C VAL A 63 -10.06 1.93 15.61
N ALA A 64 -10.31 0.65 15.30
CA ALA A 64 -11.54 0.22 14.62
C ALA A 64 -11.78 0.93 13.28
N ASP A 65 -10.69 1.20 12.53
CA ASP A 65 -10.76 1.92 11.26
C ASP A 65 -11.75 1.32 10.26
N LEU A 66 -11.99 0.00 10.29
CA LEU A 66 -12.93 -0.67 9.37
C LEU A 66 -14.38 -0.25 9.66
N GLU A 67 -14.71 0.01 10.91
CA GLU A 67 -16.01 0.45 11.38
C GLU A 67 -16.35 1.86 10.91
N ASP A 68 -15.35 2.71 10.70
CA ASP A 68 -15.50 4.08 10.19
C ASP A 68 -15.90 4.16 8.72
N TYR A 69 -15.77 3.06 7.96
CA TYR A 69 -16.32 2.96 6.62
C TYR A 69 -17.80 2.56 6.68
N PRO A 70 -18.70 3.27 5.98
CA PRO A 70 -20.05 2.77 5.75
C PRO A 70 -20.01 1.42 5.01
N SER A 71 -21.04 0.60 5.22
CA SER A 71 -21.10 -0.75 4.63
C SER A 71 -21.02 -0.74 3.10
N ALA A 72 -21.43 0.36 2.44
CA ALA A 72 -21.35 0.54 0.99
C ALA A 72 -19.91 0.66 0.46
N GLN A 73 -18.91 0.86 1.32
CA GLN A 73 -17.48 0.94 1.00
C GLN A 73 -16.72 -0.36 1.35
N ARG A 74 -17.37 -1.34 1.98
CA ARG A 74 -16.75 -2.59 2.42
C ARG A 74 -16.87 -3.63 1.31
N LEU A 75 -15.76 -4.29 0.99
CA LEU A 75 -15.69 -5.33 -0.05
C LEU A 75 -15.52 -6.70 0.58
N THR A 76 -16.01 -7.74 -0.11
CA THR A 76 -15.75 -9.13 0.26
C THR A 76 -14.50 -9.65 -0.44
N PRO A 77 -13.43 -10.01 0.28
CA PRO A 77 -12.24 -10.55 -0.35
C PRO A 77 -12.44 -11.97 -0.92
N GLY A 78 -11.69 -12.33 -1.96
CA GLY A 78 -11.81 -13.63 -2.63
C GLY A 78 -11.07 -14.79 -1.95
N ALA A 79 -9.84 -14.56 -1.51
CA ALA A 79 -9.04 -15.55 -0.77
C ALA A 79 -8.72 -15.01 0.62
N MET A 80 -9.22 -15.66 1.67
CA MET A 80 -9.14 -15.19 3.06
C MET A 80 -8.32 -16.15 3.94
N LEU A 81 -7.82 -15.65 5.06
CA LEU A 81 -7.18 -16.39 6.18
C LEU A 81 -8.08 -16.42 7.44
N GLY A 82 -9.37 -16.18 7.28
CA GLY A 82 -10.32 -16.11 8.37
C GLY A 82 -11.41 -15.10 8.06
N ALA A 83 -11.79 -14.33 9.07
CA ALA A 83 -12.71 -13.19 8.92
C ALA A 83 -11.96 -11.96 8.39
N ASP A 84 -11.31 -12.12 7.23
CA ASP A 84 -10.63 -11.00 6.57
C ASP A 84 -11.65 -10.03 5.99
N ALA A 85 -11.32 -8.74 6.00
CA ALA A 85 -12.18 -7.69 5.48
C ALA A 85 -11.35 -6.58 4.84
N ILE A 86 -11.98 -5.81 3.97
CA ILE A 86 -11.36 -4.64 3.36
C ILE A 86 -12.41 -3.59 3.07
N ALA A 87 -12.04 -2.34 3.25
CA ALA A 87 -12.83 -1.19 2.88
C ALA A 87 -11.97 -0.19 2.12
N ILE A 88 -12.57 0.50 1.17
CA ILE A 88 -11.91 1.49 0.34
C ILE A 88 -12.86 2.67 0.17
N ALA A 89 -12.32 3.88 0.33
CA ALA A 89 -13.03 5.13 0.15
C ALA A 89 -12.07 6.19 -0.40
N TRP A 90 -12.59 7.34 -0.77
CA TRP A 90 -11.77 8.48 -1.15
C TRP A 90 -12.48 9.79 -0.87
N ASP A 91 -11.71 10.85 -0.71
CA ASP A 91 -12.17 12.23 -0.74
C ASP A 91 -11.43 13.05 -1.80
N ALA A 92 -11.62 14.37 -1.79
CA ALA A 92 -10.99 15.28 -2.76
C ALA A 92 -9.46 15.28 -2.71
N SER A 93 -8.86 14.81 -1.62
CA SER A 93 -7.43 14.89 -1.34
C SER A 93 -6.72 13.53 -1.25
N LYS A 94 -7.45 12.47 -0.86
CA LYS A 94 -6.86 11.19 -0.46
C LYS A 94 -7.68 9.97 -0.92
N LEU A 95 -6.95 8.89 -1.16
CA LEU A 95 -7.45 7.52 -1.21
C LEU A 95 -7.25 6.85 0.14
N TYR A 96 -8.30 6.20 0.65
CA TYR A 96 -8.30 5.48 1.93
C TYR A 96 -8.49 3.98 1.67
N ILE A 97 -7.63 3.15 2.24
CA ILE A 97 -7.78 1.68 2.23
C ILE A 97 -7.55 1.16 3.63
N THR A 98 -8.45 0.32 4.13
CA THR A 98 -8.30 -0.40 5.39
C THR A 98 -8.51 -1.88 5.15
N ALA A 99 -7.54 -2.69 5.57
CA ALA A 99 -7.63 -4.15 5.48
C ALA A 99 -7.47 -4.77 6.87
N THR A 100 -8.30 -5.77 7.16
CA THR A 100 -8.18 -6.63 8.35
C THR A 100 -7.78 -8.02 7.90
N SER A 101 -6.70 -8.55 8.47
CA SER A 101 -6.27 -9.94 8.27
C SER A 101 -5.36 -10.43 9.40
N VAL A 102 -5.47 -11.71 9.72
CA VAL A 102 -4.53 -12.38 10.64
C VAL A 102 -3.09 -12.40 10.12
N ALA A 103 -2.87 -12.17 8.82
CA ALA A 103 -1.51 -12.05 8.28
C ALA A 103 -0.73 -10.88 8.92
N PHE A 104 -1.40 -9.81 9.33
CA PHE A 104 -0.76 -8.63 9.92
C PHE A 104 -0.27 -8.84 11.36
N GLU A 105 -0.62 -9.96 12.00
CA GLU A 105 0.00 -10.37 13.27
C GLU A 105 1.52 -10.50 13.12
N SER A 106 1.99 -10.78 11.89
CA SER A 106 3.39 -10.64 11.52
C SER A 106 3.67 -9.24 10.97
N ASP A 107 4.58 -8.52 11.63
CA ASP A 107 4.91 -7.12 11.30
C ASP A 107 5.38 -6.89 9.86
N TYR A 108 5.93 -7.95 9.23
CA TYR A 108 6.54 -7.89 7.91
C TYR A 108 5.58 -8.16 6.76
N LYS A 109 4.36 -8.63 7.03
CA LYS A 109 3.39 -8.98 5.98
C LYS A 109 2.74 -7.72 5.42
N PRO A 110 2.95 -7.42 4.13
CA PRO A 110 2.48 -6.17 3.56
C PRO A 110 1.06 -6.26 3.02
N LEU A 111 0.40 -5.12 3.05
CA LEU A 111 -0.66 -4.75 2.13
C LEU A 111 -0.02 -4.20 0.86
N HIS A 112 -0.44 -4.68 -0.31
CA HIS A 112 -0.15 -4.10 -1.61
C HIS A 112 -1.45 -3.70 -2.29
N VAL A 113 -1.54 -2.45 -2.75
CA VAL A 113 -2.63 -1.93 -3.56
C VAL A 113 -2.02 -1.47 -4.89
N TYR A 114 -2.33 -2.18 -5.97
CA TYR A 114 -1.90 -1.81 -7.31
C TYR A 114 -2.92 -0.86 -7.91
N ILE A 115 -2.45 0.25 -8.47
CA ILE A 115 -3.28 1.29 -9.03
C ILE A 115 -2.80 1.61 -10.44
N GLU A 116 -3.69 1.58 -11.41
CA GLU A 116 -3.55 2.33 -12.67
C GLU A 116 -4.40 3.59 -12.53
N SER A 117 -3.77 4.75 -12.44
CA SER A 117 -4.45 6.04 -12.34
C SER A 117 -4.47 6.72 -13.71
N ALA A 118 -5.63 7.25 -14.12
CA ALA A 118 -5.79 7.95 -15.38
C ALA A 118 -6.98 8.92 -15.35
N THR A 119 -7.12 9.73 -16.40
CA THR A 119 -8.37 10.47 -16.67
C THR A 119 -9.35 9.66 -17.53
N ALA A 120 -8.83 8.71 -18.32
CA ALA A 120 -9.57 7.71 -19.06
C ALA A 120 -8.67 6.50 -19.33
N PHE A 121 -9.26 5.30 -19.40
CA PHE A 121 -8.51 4.07 -19.68
C PHE A 121 -8.61 3.63 -21.13
N THR A 122 -7.50 3.09 -21.63
CA THR A 122 -7.52 2.17 -22.79
C THR A 122 -7.76 0.73 -22.31
N ALA A 123 -7.83 -0.25 -23.20
CA ALA A 123 -7.97 -1.65 -22.79
C ALA A 123 -6.85 -2.05 -21.79
N ALA A 124 -7.22 -2.79 -20.75
CA ALA A 124 -6.24 -3.24 -19.75
C ALA A 124 -5.20 -4.17 -20.37
N ALA A 125 -3.93 -3.91 -20.04
CA ALA A 125 -2.79 -4.70 -20.46
C ALA A 125 -2.19 -5.41 -19.24
N PRO A 126 -2.20 -6.75 -19.17
CA PRO A 126 -1.65 -7.47 -18.02
C PRO A 126 -0.16 -7.18 -17.80
N ALA A 127 0.25 -7.11 -16.54
CA ALA A 127 1.63 -6.83 -16.14
C ALA A 127 2.03 -7.57 -14.84
N PRO A 128 3.32 -7.81 -14.62
CA PRO A 128 3.80 -8.32 -13.32
C PRO A 128 3.74 -7.23 -12.24
N GLY A 129 3.36 -7.61 -11.02
CA GLY A 129 3.42 -6.76 -9.84
C GLY A 129 4.78 -6.81 -9.12
N LYS A 130 4.79 -6.36 -7.85
CA LYS A 130 6.01 -6.33 -7.03
C LYS A 130 6.35 -7.71 -6.51
N GLU A 131 7.60 -8.11 -6.73
CA GLU A 131 8.16 -9.33 -6.17
C GLU A 131 8.15 -9.26 -4.63
N TYR A 132 7.76 -10.36 -4.00
CA TYR A 132 7.89 -10.52 -2.55
C TYR A 132 8.17 -11.98 -2.19
N SER A 133 9.31 -12.23 -1.53
CA SER A 133 9.74 -13.57 -1.06
C SER A 133 9.86 -14.63 -2.17
N GLY A 134 10.42 -14.25 -3.32
CA GLY A 134 10.61 -15.07 -4.52
C GLY A 134 9.39 -15.17 -5.42
N LEU A 135 8.31 -14.44 -5.14
CA LEU A 135 7.01 -14.59 -5.79
C LEU A 135 6.59 -13.29 -6.47
N VAL A 136 6.15 -13.38 -7.72
CA VAL A 136 5.70 -12.23 -8.50
C VAL A 136 4.22 -12.41 -8.84
N PRO A 137 3.33 -11.51 -8.41
CA PRO A 137 1.92 -11.58 -8.74
C PRO A 137 1.69 -11.13 -10.18
N MET A 138 0.74 -11.75 -10.88
CA MET A 138 0.24 -11.29 -12.18
C MET A 138 -0.96 -10.38 -11.98
N LEU A 139 -0.97 -9.24 -12.67
CA LEU A 139 -2.04 -8.24 -12.61
C LEU A 139 -2.75 -8.14 -13.97
N PRO A 140 -4.08 -7.99 -13.98
CA PRO A 140 -4.86 -7.92 -15.22
C PRO A 140 -4.76 -6.55 -15.93
N PHE A 141 -4.02 -5.61 -15.36
CA PHE A 141 -3.75 -4.29 -15.91
C PHE A 141 -2.29 -3.89 -15.62
N ALA A 142 -1.85 -2.78 -16.20
CA ALA A 142 -0.50 -2.25 -16.06
C ALA A 142 -0.51 -1.11 -15.04
N PRO A 143 -0.32 -1.38 -13.73
CA PRO A 143 -0.37 -0.34 -12.71
C PRO A 143 0.67 0.77 -12.95
N THR A 144 0.25 2.00 -12.70
CA THR A 144 1.13 3.18 -12.67
C THR A 144 1.72 3.42 -11.29
N HIS A 145 1.14 2.84 -10.24
CA HIS A 145 1.57 2.97 -8.86
C HIS A 145 1.32 1.68 -8.08
N LEU A 146 2.11 1.48 -7.04
CA LEU A 146 1.87 0.49 -6.00
C LEU A 146 1.94 1.19 -4.64
N ILE A 147 0.86 1.15 -3.88
CA ILE A 147 0.89 1.50 -2.46
C ILE A 147 1.30 0.23 -1.72
N ALA A 148 2.45 0.27 -1.03
CA ALA A 148 2.87 -0.82 -0.18
C ALA A 148 2.99 -0.32 1.26
N ALA A 149 2.38 -1.04 2.19
CA ALA A 149 2.44 -0.75 3.61
C ALA A 149 2.53 -2.02 4.43
N ARG A 150 3.20 -1.97 5.57
CA ARG A 150 3.24 -3.01 6.59
C ARG A 150 3.35 -2.36 7.97
N ARG A 151 3.11 -3.11 9.04
CA ARG A 151 3.10 -2.55 10.42
C ARG A 151 4.45 -1.96 10.81
N THR A 152 5.56 -2.65 10.54
CA THR A 152 6.89 -2.09 10.77
C THR A 152 7.43 -1.43 9.51
N ASN A 153 7.91 -0.18 9.57
CA ASN A 153 8.52 0.42 8.38
C ASN A 153 9.92 -0.20 8.08
N GLY A 154 10.49 -0.95 9.02
CA GLY A 154 11.84 -1.54 8.94
C GLY A 154 12.93 -0.51 8.62
N VAL A 155 14.12 -1.00 8.26
CA VAL A 155 15.26 -0.18 7.82
C VAL A 155 15.17 0.24 6.34
N ASP A 156 14.35 -0.45 5.55
CA ASP A 156 14.17 -0.28 4.11
C ASP A 156 13.07 0.73 3.73
N MET A 157 12.42 1.37 4.70
CA MET A 157 11.33 2.34 4.48
C MET A 157 10.28 1.78 3.53
N TYR A 158 9.75 0.60 3.88
CA TYR A 158 8.86 -0.16 3.02
C TYR A 158 7.55 0.57 2.70
N ASN A 159 7.04 1.35 3.66
CA ASN A 159 5.80 2.10 3.55
C ASN A 159 5.98 3.26 2.57
N SER A 160 5.53 3.08 1.33
CA SER A 160 5.72 4.05 0.25
C SER A 160 4.74 3.81 -0.90
N VAL A 161 4.57 4.82 -1.74
CA VAL A 161 4.08 4.66 -3.11
C VAL A 161 5.27 4.38 -4.02
N TYR A 162 5.22 3.28 -4.75
CA TYR A 162 6.26 2.84 -5.67
C TYR A 162 5.82 3.10 -7.12
N LEU A 163 6.80 3.44 -7.96
CA LEU A 163 6.62 3.60 -9.39
C LEU A 163 7.02 2.31 -10.13
N PRO A 164 6.38 1.99 -11.27
CA PRO A 164 6.66 0.82 -12.08
C PRO A 164 8.01 0.97 -12.81
N ALA A 165 9.10 0.75 -12.08
CA ALA A 165 10.36 0.30 -12.66
C ALA A 165 10.39 -1.24 -12.67
N SER A 166 11.33 -1.84 -13.40
CA SER A 166 11.39 -3.31 -13.65
C SER A 166 11.19 -4.23 -12.44
N THR A 167 11.42 -3.76 -11.21
CA THR A 167 11.24 -4.53 -9.96
C THR A 167 10.52 -3.75 -8.85
N TRP A 168 9.80 -2.67 -9.15
CA TRP A 168 9.09 -1.87 -8.14
C TRP A 168 9.99 -1.39 -6.98
N THR A 169 11.22 -1.02 -7.31
CA THR A 169 12.24 -0.56 -6.33
C THR A 169 12.31 0.96 -6.24
N THR A 170 11.79 1.67 -7.24
CA THR A 170 11.73 3.14 -7.23
C THR A 170 10.60 3.60 -6.32
N ARG A 171 10.95 4.28 -5.23
CA ARG A 171 10.00 4.98 -4.36
C ARG A 171 9.65 6.33 -4.99
N GLY A 172 8.36 6.61 -5.13
CA GLY A 172 7.84 7.94 -5.39
C GLY A 172 7.77 8.71 -4.07
N ASP A 173 6.75 8.41 -3.26
CA ASP A 173 6.48 9.10 -1.99
C ASP A 173 6.56 8.16 -0.79
N SER A 174 7.17 8.62 0.30
CA SER A 174 7.23 7.88 1.56
C SER A 174 5.94 8.05 2.35
N LEU A 175 5.43 6.96 2.94
CA LEU A 175 4.22 6.96 3.75
C LEU A 175 4.57 6.85 5.23
N ALA A 176 4.48 7.97 5.94
CA ALA A 176 4.86 8.06 7.36
C ALA A 176 3.87 7.30 8.28
N PRO A 177 4.34 6.43 9.19
CA PRO A 177 3.50 5.86 10.26
C PRO A 177 2.86 6.95 11.14
N GLY A 178 1.60 6.76 11.53
CA GLY A 178 0.84 7.72 12.34
C GLY A 178 0.35 8.96 11.56
N THR A 179 0.64 9.05 10.26
CA THR A 179 0.12 10.11 9.38
C THR A 179 -0.56 9.53 8.15
N HIS A 180 0.09 8.57 7.51
CA HIS A 180 -0.40 7.90 6.31
C HIS A 180 -0.67 6.43 6.54
N VAL A 181 0.05 5.79 7.46
CA VAL A 181 -0.10 4.35 7.77
C VAL A 181 -0.46 4.19 9.24
N PHE A 182 -1.55 3.47 9.49
CA PHE A 182 -2.09 3.24 10.82
C PHE A 182 -2.28 1.74 11.03
N SER A 183 -1.87 1.25 12.20
CA SER A 183 -1.99 -0.15 12.56
C SER A 183 -2.75 -0.30 13.86
N SER A 184 -3.68 -1.25 13.91
CA SER A 184 -4.42 -1.51 15.12
C SER A 184 -3.58 -2.14 16.22
N THR A 185 -4.02 -1.94 17.46
CA THR A 185 -3.36 -2.46 18.67
C THR A 185 -3.45 -3.98 18.79
N ASP A 186 -4.48 -4.60 18.19
CA ASP A 186 -4.61 -6.06 18.08
C ASP A 186 -3.80 -6.65 16.91
N HIS A 187 -3.09 -5.78 16.17
CA HIS A 187 -2.20 -6.14 15.07
C HIS A 187 -2.88 -6.80 13.87
N ARG A 188 -4.19 -6.66 13.72
CA ARG A 188 -4.94 -7.29 12.64
C ARG A 188 -5.46 -6.34 11.59
N THR A 189 -5.42 -5.04 11.81
CA THR A 189 -5.90 -4.04 10.86
C THR A 189 -4.76 -3.11 10.46
N LEU A 190 -4.63 -2.89 9.16
CA LEU A 190 -3.72 -1.92 8.57
C LEU A 190 -4.51 -0.98 7.68
N SER A 191 -4.37 0.31 7.93
CA SER A 191 -5.04 1.38 7.18
C SER A 191 -4.01 2.31 6.56
N VAL A 192 -4.33 2.78 5.36
CA VAL A 192 -3.52 3.74 4.62
C VAL A 192 -4.38 4.90 4.12
N ALA A 193 -3.90 6.13 4.31
CA ALA A 193 -4.38 7.33 3.62
C ALA A 193 -3.28 7.84 2.70
N VAL A 194 -3.52 7.79 1.40
CA VAL A 194 -2.56 8.17 0.37
C VAL A 194 -3.05 9.44 -0.33
N PRO A 195 -2.28 10.54 -0.32
CA PRO A 195 -2.68 11.74 -1.01
C PRO A 195 -2.68 11.52 -2.53
N TRP A 196 -3.62 12.14 -3.25
CA TRP A 196 -3.71 11.97 -4.70
C TRP A 196 -2.48 12.49 -5.43
N THR A 197 -1.76 13.47 -4.86
CA THR A 197 -0.47 13.95 -5.36
C THR A 197 0.56 12.83 -5.48
N ALA A 198 0.54 11.84 -4.59
CA ALA A 198 1.42 10.66 -4.65
C ALA A 198 0.98 9.62 -5.70
N LEU A 199 -0.23 9.77 -6.27
CA LEU A 199 -0.81 8.88 -7.27
C LEU A 199 -0.97 9.56 -8.64
N GLY A 200 -0.24 10.65 -8.87
CA GLY A 200 -0.24 11.40 -10.14
C GLY A 200 -1.08 12.67 -10.15
N GLY A 201 -1.52 13.18 -9.00
CA GLY A 201 -2.19 14.48 -8.87
C GLY A 201 -3.69 14.36 -8.69
N CYS A 202 -4.47 14.38 -9.78
CA CYS A 202 -5.93 14.30 -9.72
C CYS A 202 -6.47 13.35 -10.80
N PRO A 203 -6.37 12.03 -10.60
CA PRO A 203 -7.00 11.08 -11.51
C PRO A 203 -8.52 11.17 -11.41
N THR A 204 -9.23 10.97 -12.51
CA THR A 204 -10.71 10.84 -12.50
C THR A 204 -11.15 9.39 -12.55
N ALA A 205 -10.23 8.46 -12.80
CA ALA A 205 -10.50 7.03 -12.77
C ALA A 205 -9.30 6.24 -12.25
N VAL A 206 -9.59 5.12 -11.59
CA VAL A 206 -8.58 4.13 -11.17
C VAL A 206 -8.97 2.72 -11.59
N ARG A 207 -7.98 1.92 -11.97
CA ARG A 207 -8.06 0.46 -11.86
C ARG A 207 -7.33 0.02 -10.62
N LEU A 208 -7.92 -0.90 -9.87
CA LEU A 208 -7.32 -1.38 -8.64
C LEU A 208 -7.43 -2.89 -8.46
N ALA A 209 -6.37 -3.44 -7.89
CA ALA A 209 -6.30 -4.77 -7.32
C ALA A 209 -5.57 -4.70 -5.98
N VAL A 210 -6.06 -5.44 -4.99
CA VAL A 210 -5.49 -5.45 -3.63
C VAL A 210 -5.14 -6.86 -3.23
N HIS A 211 -4.02 -7.00 -2.53
CA HIS A 211 -3.72 -8.20 -1.77
C HIS A 211 -2.96 -7.90 -0.48
N VAL A 212 -3.16 -8.77 0.49
CA VAL A 212 -2.30 -8.96 1.65
C VAL A 212 -1.36 -10.12 1.35
N VAL A 213 -0.06 -9.89 1.47
CA VAL A 213 0.95 -10.92 1.19
C VAL A 213 1.21 -11.69 2.47
N HIS A 214 0.81 -12.95 2.49
CA HIS A 214 1.02 -13.86 3.60
C HIS A 214 2.33 -14.65 3.43
N GLY A 215 2.79 -14.88 2.19
CA GLY A 215 4.11 -15.46 1.91
C GLY A 215 4.32 -16.87 2.48
N VAL A 216 3.24 -17.65 2.57
CA VAL A 216 3.26 -19.07 2.91
C VAL A 216 2.93 -19.85 1.65
N SER A 217 3.61 -20.97 1.41
CA SER A 217 3.40 -21.79 0.22
C SER A 217 1.92 -22.20 0.08
N ALA A 218 1.38 -22.07 -1.14
CA ALA A 218 -0.02 -22.24 -1.52
C ALA A 218 -1.02 -21.27 -0.85
N ASN A 219 -0.53 -20.30 -0.09
CA ASN A 219 -1.30 -19.29 0.63
C ASN A 219 -0.60 -17.93 0.55
N GLU A 220 0.07 -17.65 -0.56
CA GLU A 220 0.98 -16.52 -0.73
C GLU A 220 0.25 -15.18 -0.67
N TRP A 221 -0.92 -15.13 -1.33
CA TRP A 221 -1.71 -13.93 -1.54
C TRP A 221 -3.10 -14.12 -0.95
N LYS A 222 -3.53 -13.17 -0.12
CA LYS A 222 -4.77 -13.17 0.65
C LYS A 222 -5.43 -11.81 0.57
N VAL A 223 -6.64 -11.69 1.09
CA VAL A 223 -7.47 -10.48 0.98
C VAL A 223 -7.50 -9.96 -0.46
N LEU A 224 -7.84 -10.85 -1.39
CA LEU A 224 -7.83 -10.53 -2.82
C LEU A 224 -9.04 -9.68 -3.18
N VAL A 225 -8.79 -8.50 -3.74
CA VAL A 225 -9.82 -7.59 -4.23
C VAL A 225 -9.54 -7.28 -5.71
N PRO A 226 -10.55 -7.45 -6.59
CA PRO A 226 -11.84 -8.08 -6.34
C PRO A 226 -11.71 -9.56 -5.95
N SER A 227 -12.81 -10.18 -5.53
CA SER A 227 -12.82 -11.60 -5.17
C SER A 227 -12.46 -12.54 -6.34
N THR A 228 -12.52 -12.03 -7.57
CA THR A 228 -12.11 -12.72 -8.80
C THR A 228 -10.64 -12.50 -9.18
N HIS A 229 -9.87 -11.72 -8.41
CA HIS A 229 -8.44 -11.50 -8.65
C HIS A 229 -7.65 -12.79 -8.35
N THR A 230 -6.73 -13.18 -9.24
CA THR A 230 -5.95 -14.43 -9.16
C THR A 230 -4.47 -14.19 -9.45
N PRO A 231 -3.70 -13.66 -8.49
CA PRO A 231 -2.32 -13.20 -8.72
C PRO A 231 -1.32 -14.31 -9.09
N TRP A 232 -1.67 -15.58 -8.91
CA TRP A 232 -0.81 -16.73 -9.25
C TRP A 232 -0.90 -17.17 -10.72
N GLN A 233 -1.78 -16.58 -11.54
CA GLN A 233 -1.98 -16.97 -12.94
C GLN A 233 -2.15 -15.75 -13.82
N ALA A 234 -1.54 -15.76 -15.01
CA ALA A 234 -1.88 -14.78 -16.05
C ALA A 234 -3.33 -15.03 -16.54
N PRO A 235 -4.13 -13.98 -16.79
CA PRO A 235 -3.75 -12.56 -16.79
C PRO A 235 -3.80 -11.87 -15.40
N GLY A 236 -4.14 -12.56 -14.31
CA GLY A 236 -4.28 -11.96 -12.97
C GLY A 236 -5.73 -11.90 -12.49
N GLY A 237 -6.68 -12.49 -13.22
CA GLY A 237 -8.09 -12.51 -12.83
C GLY A 237 -8.78 -11.15 -13.03
N GLY A 238 -9.74 -10.84 -12.16
CA GLY A 238 -10.51 -9.59 -12.27
C GLY A 238 -9.87 -8.39 -11.59
N TYR A 239 -10.38 -7.20 -11.90
CA TYR A 239 -10.03 -5.92 -11.26
C TYR A 239 -11.26 -5.01 -11.17
N TYR A 240 -11.19 -3.99 -10.31
CA TYR A 240 -12.19 -2.92 -10.32
C TYR A 240 -11.71 -1.76 -11.19
N GLU A 241 -12.60 -1.22 -12.00
CA GLU A 241 -12.48 0.07 -12.66
C GLU A 241 -13.48 1.04 -11.98
N VAL A 242 -12.97 2.16 -11.47
CA VAL A 242 -13.69 3.07 -10.58
C VAL A 242 -13.64 4.49 -11.15
N ASP A 243 -14.80 5.12 -11.26
CA ASP A 243 -14.93 6.56 -11.53
C ASP A 243 -14.82 7.34 -10.21
N LEU A 244 -13.74 8.09 -10.05
CA LEU A 244 -13.46 8.86 -8.84
C LEU A 244 -14.27 10.16 -8.75
N THR A 245 -14.95 10.56 -9.83
CA THR A 245 -15.85 11.72 -9.82
C THR A 245 -17.24 11.38 -9.26
N ALA A 246 -17.54 10.08 -9.15
CA ALA A 246 -18.77 9.56 -8.57
C ALA A 246 -18.65 9.34 -7.05
N ALA A 247 -19.77 8.98 -6.43
CA ALA A 247 -19.78 8.62 -5.01
C ALA A 247 -18.95 7.34 -4.74
N PRO A 248 -18.28 7.22 -3.59
CA PRO A 248 -17.38 6.10 -3.28
C PRO A 248 -18.07 4.76 -3.01
N ALA A 249 -19.35 4.61 -3.32
CA ALA A 249 -20.08 3.36 -3.09
C ALA A 249 -19.62 2.27 -4.09
N VAL A 250 -19.30 1.08 -3.57
CA VAL A 250 -18.82 -0.06 -4.37
C VAL A 250 -19.86 -0.51 -5.41
N THR A 251 -21.14 -0.22 -5.20
CA THR A 251 -22.21 -0.47 -6.17
C THR A 251 -22.05 0.29 -7.49
N GLY A 252 -21.29 1.39 -7.49
CA GLY A 252 -20.96 2.16 -8.69
C GLY A 252 -19.71 1.67 -9.42
N TRP A 253 -19.00 0.68 -8.89
CA TRP A 253 -17.72 0.23 -9.44
C TRP A 253 -17.95 -0.84 -10.50
N THR A 254 -17.12 -0.83 -11.55
CA THR A 254 -17.20 -1.83 -12.60
C THR A 254 -16.21 -2.95 -12.31
N LEU A 255 -16.73 -4.16 -12.06
CA LEU A 255 -15.91 -5.37 -12.04
C LEU A 255 -15.58 -5.79 -13.48
N ARG A 256 -14.30 -5.95 -13.78
CA ARG A 256 -13.77 -6.38 -15.09
C ARG A 256 -13.06 -7.72 -14.97
#